data_AF-A0A653YSP2-F1
#
_entry.id   AF-A0A653YSP2-F1
#
_cell.length_a   1.000
_cell.length_b   1.000
_cell.length_c   1.000
_cell.angle_alpha   90.00
_cell.angle_beta   90.00
_cell.angle_gamma   90.00
#
_symmetry.space_group_name_H-M   'P 1'
#
loop_
_entity.id
_entity.type
_entity.pdbx_description
1 polymer ?
#
loop_
_entity_poly.entity_id
_entity_poly.type
_entity_poly.pdbx_seq_one_letter_code
_entity_poly.pdbx_strand_id
1 'polypeptide(L)'
;MGALAAGVAAGNAVLRNALFVMASQDALSSTSTALSLFGRAAAMSKGRDQFDGPGERDQSIGSGSAKSVSANITIVDGNSVAVRRTPEQALGILYATASVAASGAFFPAGVNGTIRYSGLNS
;
A
#
# COMPACT_ATOMS: atom_id res chain seq x y z
N MET A 1 -20.90 5.94 14.11
CA MET A 1 -20.10 5.62 12.90
C MET A 1 -18.63 5.26 13.20
N GLY A 2 -18.23 4.92 14.44
CA GLY A 2 -16.82 4.60 14.77
C GLY A 2 -16.42 3.13 14.69
N ALA A 3 -17.38 2.20 14.65
CA ALA A 3 -17.09 0.75 14.72
C ALA A 3 -16.52 0.18 13.41
N LEU A 4 -16.90 0.71 12.24
CA LEU A 4 -16.34 0.26 10.95
C LEU A 4 -14.86 0.67 10.80
N ALA A 5 -14.48 1.88 11.25
CA ALA A 5 -13.11 2.36 11.15
C ALA A 5 -12.15 1.59 12.08
N ALA A 6 -12.61 1.23 13.28
CA ALA A 6 -11.84 0.40 14.22
C ALA A 6 -11.68 -1.05 13.74
N GLY A 7 -12.73 -1.64 13.14
CA GLY A 7 -12.68 -2.99 12.59
C GLY A 7 -11.75 -3.12 11.37
N VAL A 8 -11.76 -2.13 10.46
CA VAL A 8 -10.85 -2.10 9.32
C VAL A 8 -9.40 -1.87 9.77
N ALA A 9 -9.16 -1.01 10.76
CA ALA A 9 -7.83 -0.80 11.32
C ALA A 9 -7.30 -2.07 12.02
N ALA A 10 -8.12 -2.74 12.83
CA ALA A 10 -7.76 -3.99 13.49
C ALA A 10 -7.48 -5.12 12.48
N GLY A 11 -8.32 -5.27 11.45
CA GLY A 11 -8.11 -6.26 10.39
C GLY A 11 -6.83 -6.03 9.59
N ASN A 12 -6.52 -4.76 9.25
CA ASN A 12 -5.27 -4.41 8.57
C ASN A 12 -4.03 -4.77 9.41
N ALA A 13 -4.05 -4.52 10.72
CA ALA A 13 -2.94 -4.85 11.60
C ALA A 13 -2.70 -6.38 11.66
N VAL A 14 -3.77 -7.17 11.72
CA VAL A 14 -3.69 -8.64 11.71
C VAL A 14 -3.11 -9.18 10.39
N LEU A 15 -3.61 -8.70 9.25
CA LEU A 15 -3.12 -9.11 7.93
C LEU A 15 -1.64 -8.76 7.73
N ARG A 16 -1.21 -7.57 8.20
CA ARG A 16 0.20 -7.17 8.15
C ARG A 16 1.08 -8.05 9.03
N ASN A 17 0.65 -8.35 10.25
CA ASN A 17 1.41 -9.22 11.14
C ASN A 17 1.60 -10.62 10.54
N ALA A 18 0.54 -11.19 9.95
CA ALA A 18 0.63 -12.50 9.28
C ALA A 18 1.62 -12.47 8.10
N LEU A 19 1.53 -11.46 7.23
CA LEU A 19 2.46 -11.30 6.11
C LEU A 19 3.90 -11.07 6.57
N PHE A 20 4.10 -10.35 7.66
CA PHE A 20 5.41 -10.12 8.24
C PHE A 20 6.05 -11.43 8.74
N VAL A 21 5.29 -12.26 9.46
CA VAL A 21 5.76 -13.58 9.94
C VAL A 21 6.11 -14.51 8.78
N MET A 22 5.39 -14.44 7.66
CA MET A 22 5.76 -15.18 6.45
C MET A 22 7.03 -14.62 5.79
N ALA A 23 7.20 -13.30 5.77
CA ALA A 23 8.34 -12.65 5.15
C ALA A 23 9.65 -12.89 5.90
N SER A 24 9.61 -12.95 7.24
CA SER A 24 10.79 -13.27 8.05
C SER A 24 11.26 -14.71 7.84
N GLN A 25 10.34 -15.65 7.63
CA GLN A 25 10.66 -17.04 7.27
C GLN A 25 11.28 -17.15 5.86
N ASP A 26 10.75 -16.40 4.89
CA ASP A 26 11.32 -16.32 3.54
C ASP A 26 12.74 -15.73 3.54
N ALA A 27 12.96 -14.67 4.34
CA ALA A 27 14.29 -14.07 4.50
C ALA A 27 15.35 -15.01 5.10
N LEU A 28 14.93 -16.07 5.81
CA LEU A 28 15.80 -17.13 6.34
C LEU A 28 16.11 -18.22 5.30
N SER A 29 15.31 -18.32 4.24
CA SER A 29 15.45 -19.33 3.18
C SER A 29 16.42 -18.83 2.10
N SER A 30 17.67 -19.29 2.15
CA SER A 30 18.76 -18.82 1.27
C SER A 30 18.72 -19.38 -0.17
N THR A 31 17.61 -20.01 -0.58
CA THR A 31 17.50 -20.76 -1.85
C THR A 31 16.56 -20.11 -2.88
N SER A 32 15.91 -18.99 -2.54
CA SER A 32 14.95 -18.33 -3.44
C SER A 32 15.63 -17.35 -4.40
N THR A 33 15.52 -17.57 -5.71
CA THR A 33 15.85 -16.60 -6.76
C THR A 33 14.71 -15.61 -7.04
N ALA A 34 13.55 -15.79 -6.40
CA ALA A 34 12.43 -14.86 -6.47
C ALA A 34 12.63 -13.69 -5.49
N LEU A 35 12.04 -12.53 -5.80
CA LEU A 35 11.96 -11.42 -4.85
C LEU A 35 11.34 -11.92 -3.53
N SER A 36 12.03 -11.67 -2.42
CA SER A 36 11.51 -11.98 -1.08
C SER A 36 10.17 -11.28 -0.86
N LEU A 37 9.34 -11.77 0.07
CA LEU A 37 8.06 -11.12 0.36
C LEU A 37 8.23 -9.63 0.73
N PHE A 38 9.33 -9.25 1.41
CA PHE A 38 9.68 -7.84 1.63
C PHE A 38 9.98 -7.09 0.32
N GLY A 39 10.76 -7.69 -0.58
CA GLY A 39 11.05 -7.11 -1.90
C GLY A 39 9.80 -6.94 -2.76
N ARG A 40 8.88 -7.92 -2.73
CA ARG A 40 7.59 -7.83 -3.42
C ARG A 40 6.70 -6.73 -2.82
N ALA A 41 6.64 -6.62 -1.50
CA ALA A 41 5.89 -5.56 -0.83
C ALA A 41 6.44 -4.16 -1.18
N ALA A 42 7.76 -4.00 -1.19
CA ALA A 42 8.41 -2.75 -1.59
C ALA A 42 8.16 -2.42 -3.07
N ALA A 43 8.22 -3.41 -3.96
CA ALA A 43 7.91 -3.20 -5.38
C ALA A 43 6.45 -2.78 -5.61
N MET A 44 5.50 -3.39 -4.89
CA MET A 44 4.09 -2.97 -4.94
C MET A 44 3.89 -1.55 -4.40
N SER A 45 4.60 -1.18 -3.33
CA SER A 45 4.62 0.18 -2.77
C SER A 45 5.01 1.18 -3.84
N LYS A 46 6.21 1.01 -4.41
CA LYS A 46 6.75 1.86 -5.49
C LYS A 46 5.90 1.86 -6.75
N GLY A 47 5.23 0.74 -7.05
CA GLY A 47 4.28 0.63 -8.14
C GLY A 47 3.08 1.56 -7.97
N ARG A 48 2.60 1.73 -6.74
CA ARG A 48 1.43 2.55 -6.43
C ARG A 48 1.75 4.03 -6.26
N ASP A 49 2.93 4.37 -5.73
CA ASP A 49 3.37 5.77 -5.60
C ASP A 49 3.40 6.48 -6.97
N GLN A 50 3.67 5.75 -8.06
CA GLN A 50 3.60 6.27 -9.43
C GLN A 50 2.22 6.80 -9.84
N PHE A 51 1.15 6.46 -9.13
CA PHE A 51 -0.21 6.87 -9.47
C PHE A 51 -0.81 7.88 -8.49
N ASP A 52 -0.20 8.09 -7.31
CA ASP A 52 -0.72 8.98 -6.28
C ASP A 52 0.10 10.26 -6.06
N GLY A 53 1.26 10.37 -6.72
CA GLY A 53 2.07 11.57 -6.82
C GLY A 53 3.48 11.42 -6.21
N PRO A 54 4.24 12.52 -6.09
CA PRO A 54 5.67 12.46 -5.74
C PRO A 54 5.96 12.11 -4.28
N GLY A 55 4.94 11.83 -3.45
CA GLY A 55 5.12 11.50 -2.05
C GLY A 55 5.27 10.00 -1.85
N GLU A 56 6.24 9.58 -1.03
CA GLU A 56 6.40 8.18 -0.58
C GLU A 56 5.31 7.84 0.46
N ARG A 57 4.08 7.61 -0.01
CA ARG A 57 2.91 7.41 0.86
C ARG A 57 2.63 5.94 1.08
N ASP A 58 2.86 5.10 0.09
CA ASP A 58 2.81 3.66 0.34
C ASP A 58 4.05 3.23 1.11
N GLN A 59 3.82 2.34 2.09
CA GLN A 59 4.90 1.79 2.91
C GLN A 59 4.88 0.27 2.82
N SER A 60 6.06 -0.35 2.77
CA SER A 60 6.20 -1.79 2.88
C SER A 60 5.75 -2.31 4.25
N ILE A 61 5.62 -3.64 4.36
CA ILE A 61 5.29 -4.33 5.63
C ILE A 61 6.47 -4.41 6.61
N GLY A 62 7.64 -3.94 6.19
CA GLY A 62 8.89 -4.08 6.93
C GLY A 62 10.09 -4.21 5.98
N SER A 63 11.24 -4.47 6.58
CA SER A 63 12.49 -4.73 5.89
C SER A 63 13.36 -5.64 6.74
N GLY A 64 14.30 -6.35 6.12
CA GLY A 64 15.18 -7.22 6.87
C GLY A 64 15.98 -8.20 6.03
N SER A 65 16.86 -8.89 6.74
CA SER A 65 17.68 -10.02 6.30
C SER A 65 17.45 -11.18 7.27
N ALA A 66 17.91 -12.38 6.92
CA ALA A 66 17.97 -13.55 7.80
C ALA A 66 18.42 -13.23 9.25
N LYS A 67 19.30 -12.24 9.42
CA LYS A 67 19.90 -11.90 10.72
C LYS A 67 19.22 -10.75 11.47
N SER A 68 18.36 -9.97 10.82
CA SER A 68 17.69 -8.82 11.44
C SER A 68 16.47 -8.42 10.63
N VAL A 69 15.30 -8.40 11.28
CA VAL A 69 14.02 -8.10 10.64
C VAL A 69 13.30 -7.02 11.44
N SER A 70 12.80 -6.00 10.74
CA SER A 70 12.02 -4.89 11.30
C SER A 70 10.62 -4.86 10.70
N ALA A 71 9.59 -4.79 11.56
CA ALA A 71 8.19 -4.76 11.18
C ALA A 71 7.67 -3.33 11.07
N ASN A 72 6.86 -3.05 10.05
CA ASN A 72 6.06 -1.84 9.98
C ASN A 72 4.59 -2.16 10.33
N ILE A 73 4.25 -1.97 11.61
CA ILE A 73 2.92 -2.29 12.17
C ILE A 73 1.97 -1.09 12.12
N THR A 74 2.50 0.13 12.07
CA THR A 74 1.71 1.36 12.12
C THR A 74 1.95 2.18 10.86
N ILE A 75 0.91 2.36 10.03
CA ILE A 75 1.00 3.13 8.77
C ILE A 75 0.87 4.62 9.10
N VAL A 76 1.97 5.21 9.54
CA VAL A 76 2.03 6.63 9.92
C VAL A 76 3.19 7.34 9.25
N ASP A 77 3.05 8.65 9.11
CA ASP A 77 4.16 9.54 8.77
C ASP A 77 5.10 9.77 9.96
N GLY A 78 6.14 10.58 9.77
CA GLY A 78 7.09 10.93 10.83
C GLY A 78 6.46 11.64 12.04
N ASN A 79 5.23 12.13 11.92
CA ASN A 79 4.45 12.78 12.97
C ASN A 79 3.43 11.82 13.63
N SER A 80 3.52 10.52 13.36
CA SER A 80 2.57 9.51 13.86
C SER A 80 1.13 9.72 13.39
N VAL A 81 0.92 10.44 12.29
CA VAL A 81 -0.39 10.61 11.67
C VAL A 81 -0.58 9.52 10.63
N ALA A 82 -1.73 8.85 10.67
CA ALA A 82 -2.06 7.82 9.69
C ALA A 82 -1.91 8.39 8.27
N VAL A 83 -1.15 7.70 7.41
CA VAL A 83 -0.88 8.20 6.05
C VAL A 83 -2.21 8.40 5.31
N ARG A 84 -2.40 9.59 4.71
CA ARG A 84 -3.66 10.01 4.08
C ARG A 84 -3.48 10.23 2.58
N ARG A 85 -4.58 10.04 1.86
CA ARG A 85 -4.74 10.36 0.44
C ARG A 85 -6.01 11.18 0.24
N THR A 86 -6.02 12.03 -0.77
CA THR A 86 -7.30 12.56 -1.26
C THR A 86 -8.06 11.46 -2.02
N PRO A 87 -9.39 11.56 -2.14
CA PRO A 87 -10.17 10.62 -2.96
C PRO A 87 -9.68 10.52 -4.41
N GLU A 88 -9.24 11.64 -5.00
CA GLU A 88 -8.74 11.73 -6.37
C GLU A 88 -7.38 11.02 -6.54
N GLN A 89 -6.52 11.07 -5.52
CA GLN A 89 -5.28 10.30 -5.45
C GLN A 89 -5.55 8.80 -5.31
N ALA A 90 -6.51 8.42 -4.46
CA ALA A 90 -6.92 7.04 -4.32
C ALA A 90 -7.47 6.48 -5.65
N LEU A 91 -8.26 7.27 -6.39
CA LEU A 91 -8.72 6.88 -7.73
C LEU A 91 -7.60 6.76 -8.75
N GLY A 92 -6.53 7.57 -8.66
CA GLY A 92 -5.33 7.40 -9.49
C GLY A 92 -4.73 5.98 -9.37
N ILE A 93 -4.60 5.48 -8.14
CA ILE A 93 -4.14 4.10 -7.88
C ILE A 93 -5.12 3.07 -8.44
N LEU A 94 -6.42 3.24 -8.20
CA LEU A 94 -7.45 2.29 -8.64
C LEU A 94 -7.58 2.23 -10.16
N TYR A 95 -7.36 3.35 -10.85
CA TYR A 95 -7.36 3.45 -12.30
C TYR A 95 -5.98 3.19 -12.93
N ALA A 96 -4.94 3.00 -12.11
CA ALA A 96 -3.53 2.85 -12.52
C ALA A 96 -3.04 3.99 -13.44
N THR A 97 -3.29 5.24 -13.03
CA THR A 97 -2.92 6.43 -13.80
C THR A 97 -2.57 7.61 -12.89
N ALA A 98 -1.55 8.38 -13.28
CA ALA A 98 -1.20 9.65 -12.66
C ALA A 98 -1.94 10.86 -13.29
N SER A 99 -2.69 10.62 -14.36
CA SER A 99 -3.45 11.65 -15.06
C SER A 99 -4.92 11.65 -14.64
N VAL A 100 -5.63 12.73 -14.94
CA VAL A 100 -7.08 12.80 -14.75
C VAL A 100 -7.78 11.77 -15.67
N ALA A 101 -8.52 10.84 -15.08
CA ALA A 101 -9.22 9.77 -15.76
C ALA A 101 -10.52 9.41 -15.02
N ALA A 102 -11.55 8.99 -15.76
CA ALA A 102 -12.84 8.58 -15.18
C ALA A 102 -12.97 7.06 -14.95
N SER A 103 -12.00 6.28 -15.44
CA SER A 103 -12.03 4.82 -15.46
C SER A 103 -10.64 4.26 -15.75
N GLY A 104 -10.39 3.01 -15.36
CA GLY A 104 -9.13 2.31 -15.63
C GLY A 104 -8.95 1.09 -14.73
N ALA A 105 -7.97 0.25 -15.05
CA ALA A 105 -7.54 -0.91 -14.26
C ALA A 105 -8.67 -1.66 -13.51
N PHE A 106 -8.77 -1.49 -12.18
CA PHE A 106 -9.74 -2.21 -11.36
C PHE A 106 -11.20 -1.82 -11.62
N PHE A 107 -11.41 -0.65 -12.21
CA PHE A 107 -12.72 -0.12 -12.58
C PHE A 107 -12.72 0.30 -14.06
N PRO A 108 -12.73 -0.65 -15.01
CA PRO A 108 -12.72 -0.34 -16.44
C PRO A 108 -13.94 0.49 -16.88
N ALA A 109 -15.07 0.37 -16.18
CA ALA A 109 -16.29 1.14 -16.42
C ALA A 109 -16.40 2.41 -15.54
N GLY A 110 -15.39 2.70 -14.72
CA GLY A 110 -15.42 3.78 -13.73
C GLY A 110 -16.23 3.45 -12.47
N VAL A 111 -16.13 4.32 -11.47
CA VAL A 111 -16.90 4.21 -10.22
C VAL A 111 -18.20 5.03 -10.28
N ASN A 112 -19.21 4.60 -9.53
CA ASN A 112 -20.43 5.38 -9.33
C ASN A 112 -20.28 6.29 -8.08
N GLY A 113 -20.60 7.58 -8.20
CA GLY A 113 -20.50 8.52 -7.07
C GLY A 113 -20.38 9.98 -7.50
N THR A 114 -20.08 10.88 -6.57
CA THR A 114 -19.81 12.30 -6.89
C THR A 114 -18.38 12.52 -7.36
N ILE A 115 -17.42 11.78 -6.77
CA ILE A 115 -16.00 11.81 -7.15
C ILE A 115 -15.74 10.59 -8.03
N ARG A 116 -15.53 10.82 -9.33
CA ARG A 116 -15.35 9.77 -10.35
C ARG A 116 -14.03 9.88 -11.10
N TYR A 117 -13.38 11.02 -10.99
CA TYR A 117 -12.17 11.35 -11.71
C TYR A 117 -10.95 11.23 -10.78
N SER A 118 -9.88 10.61 -11.28
CA SER A 118 -8.57 10.71 -10.66
C SER A 118 -8.02 12.14 -10.76
N GLY A 119 -7.09 12.46 -9.86
CA GLY A 119 -6.40 13.75 -9.85
C GLY A 119 -5.26 13.80 -10.85
N LEU A 120 -4.73 15.01 -11.07
CA LEU A 120 -3.40 15.15 -11.67
C LEU A 120 -2.35 14.88 -10.58
N ASN A 121 -1.74 13.71 -10.64
CA ASN A 121 -0.84 13.17 -9.62
C ASN A 121 0.60 13.08 -10.16
N SER A 122 1.07 14.13 -10.86
CA SER A 122 2.42 14.26 -11.41
C SER A 122 3.36 15.02 -10.48
#